data_AF-A0AAU0LN72-F1
#
_entry.id   AF-A0AAU0LN72-F1
#
_cell.length_a   1.000
_cell.length_b   1.000
_cell.length_c   1.000
_cell.angle_alpha   90.00
_cell.angle_beta   90.00
_cell.angle_gamma   90.00
#
_symmetry.space_group_name_H-M   'P 1'
#
loop_
_entity.id
_entity.type
_entity.pdbx_description
1 polymer ?
#
loop_
_entity_poly.entity_id
_entity_poly.type
_entity_poly.pdbx_seq_one_letter_code
_entity_poly.pdbx_strand_id
1 'polypeptide(L)' 'MGPKEMLAHKAGAAFAARADDEPVPSPCISVCRMTPDRSHCEGCFRTIDEIRAWSKSDASQRLVIWNALLERAGITVAVP' A
#
# COMPACT_ATOMS: atom_id res chain seq x y z
N MET A 1 -10.12 -3.98 -14.00
CA MET A 1 -9.32 -3.09 -13.13
C MET A 1 -7.95 -3.72 -12.95
N GLY A 2 -6.91 -3.05 -13.42
CA GLY A 2 -5.52 -3.44 -13.21
C GLY A 2 -5.02 -3.11 -11.80
N PRO A 3 -3.79 -3.50 -11.47
CA PRO A 3 -3.22 -3.34 -10.12
C PRO A 3 -3.26 -1.91 -9.57
N LYS A 4 -2.94 -0.91 -10.41
CA LYS A 4 -2.96 0.51 -10.02
C LYS A 4 -4.36 1.01 -9.66
N GLU A 5 -5.38 0.61 -10.41
CA GLU A 5 -6.78 0.98 -10.14
C GLU A 5 -7.26 0.38 -8.81
N MET A 6 -6.90 -0.87 -8.53
CA MET A 6 -7.24 -1.52 -7.24
C MET A 6 -6.48 -0.90 -6.07
N LEU A 7 -5.21 -0.54 -6.26
CA LEU A 7 -4.42 0.17 -5.25
C LEU A 7 -5.03 1.53 -4.92
N ALA A 8 -5.41 2.31 -5.94
CA ALA A 8 -6.07 3.61 -5.77
C ALA A 8 -7.38 3.49 -4.98
N HIS A 9 -8.22 2.51 -5.29
CA HIS A 9 -9.46 2.27 -4.56
C HIS A 9 -9.21 1.96 -3.07
N LYS A 10 -8.21 1.13 -2.77
CA LYS A 10 -7.85 0.77 -1.38
C LYS A 10 -7.19 1.92 -0.62
N ALA A 11 -6.53 2.86 -1.31
CA ALA A 11 -5.87 4.00 -0.68
C ALA A 11 -6.84 4.87 0.13
N GLY A 12 -8.05 5.11 -0.38
CA GLY A 12 -9.07 5.86 0.34
C GLY A 12 -9.40 5.26 1.71
N ALA A 13 -9.60 3.94 1.77
CA ALA A 13 -9.84 3.23 3.03
C ALA A 13 -8.62 3.28 3.97
N ALA A 14 -7.40 3.27 3.43
CA ALA A 14 -6.19 3.35 4.22
C ALA A 14 -6.03 4.69 4.96
N PHE A 15 -6.34 5.79 4.29
CA PHE A 15 -6.24 7.12 4.88
C PHE A 15 -7.44 7.47 5.76
N ALA A 16 -8.63 6.97 5.44
CA ALA A 16 -9.81 7.11 6.31
C ALA A 16 -9.59 6.43 7.67
N ALA A 17 -9.04 5.20 7.69
CA ALA A 17 -8.79 4.46 8.93
C ALA A 17 -7.91 5.23 9.95
N ARG A 18 -7.04 6.14 9.50
CA ARG A 18 -6.27 7.03 10.40
C ARG A 18 -7.18 7.98 11.18
N ALA A 19 -8.19 8.55 10.52
CA ALA A 19 -9.10 9.51 11.11
C ALA A 19 -10.02 8.84 12.15
N ASP A 20 -10.38 7.59 11.89
CA ASP A 20 -11.34 6.82 12.70
C ASP A 20 -10.66 5.96 13.80
N ASP A 21 -9.34 6.08 14.00
CA ASP A 21 -8.52 5.24 14.90
C ASP A 21 -8.64 3.73 14.62
N GLU A 22 -8.92 3.37 13.37
CA GLU A 22 -9.07 1.99 12.92
C GLU A 22 -7.75 1.40 12.39
N PRO A 23 -7.60 0.06 12.41
CA PRO A 23 -6.42 -0.59 11.83
C PRO A 23 -6.25 -0.27 10.34
N VAL A 24 -5.13 0.36 9.99
CA VAL A 24 -4.82 0.68 8.58
C VAL A 24 -4.80 -0.61 7.74
N PRO A 25 -5.68 -0.74 6.72
CA PRO A 25 -5.83 -1.95 5.93
C PRO A 25 -4.63 -2.23 5.01
N SER A 26 -4.49 -3.51 4.63
CA SER A 26 -3.41 -3.96 3.74
C SER A 26 -3.65 -3.55 2.28
N PRO A 27 -2.60 -3.09 1.56
CA PRO A 27 -2.65 -2.78 0.13
C PRO A 27 -2.73 -4.03 -0.76
N CYS A 28 -2.62 -5.23 -0.18
CA CYS A 28 -2.63 -6.47 -0.94
C CYS A 28 -3.93 -6.65 -1.73
N ILE A 29 -3.79 -7.02 -3.01
CA ILE A 29 -4.87 -7.37 -3.93
C ILE A 29 -4.83 -8.86 -4.32
N SER A 30 -4.14 -9.68 -3.52
CA SER A 30 -3.92 -11.12 -3.76
C SER A 30 -3.17 -11.45 -5.06
N VAL A 31 -2.46 -10.47 -5.61
CA VAL A 31 -1.44 -10.65 -6.65
C VAL A 31 -0.08 -10.60 -5.99
N CYS A 32 0.56 -11.77 -5.85
CA CYS A 32 1.91 -11.88 -5.30
C CYS A 32 2.89 -12.22 -6.42
N ARG A 33 3.35 -11.19 -7.12
CA ARG A 33 4.38 -11.30 -8.16
C ARG A 33 5.35 -10.15 -8.01
N MET A 34 6.63 -10.46 -7.90
CA MET A 34 7.67 -9.43 -7.85
C MET A 34 8.01 -8.97 -9.26
N THR A 35 8.37 -7.71 -9.41
CA THR A 35 9.01 -7.22 -10.63
C THR A 35 10.27 -8.03 -10.96
N PRO A 36 10.72 -8.04 -12.23
CA PRO A 36 11.90 -8.80 -12.64
C PRO A 36 13.17 -8.45 -11.85
N ASP A 37 13.32 -7.17 -11.48
CA ASP A 37 14.43 -6.64 -10.67
C ASP A 37 14.22 -6.82 -9.15
N ARG A 38 13.09 -7.38 -8.72
CA ARG A 38 12.68 -7.59 -7.32
C ARG A 38 12.57 -6.31 -6.50
N SER A 39 12.43 -5.15 -7.14
CA SER A 39 12.27 -3.87 -6.43
C SER A 39 10.94 -3.80 -5.69
N HIS A 40 9.86 -4.33 -6.25
CA HIS A 40 8.54 -4.33 -5.61
C HIS A 40 7.60 -5.42 -6.15
N CYS A 41 6.48 -5.64 -5.45
CA CYS A 41 5.38 -6.48 -5.90
C CYS A 41 4.53 -5.73 -6.94
N GLU A 42 4.27 -6.34 -8.11
CA GLU A 42 3.46 -5.76 -9.19
C GLU A 42 1.99 -5.56 -8.82
N GLY A 43 1.51 -6.25 -7.76
CA GLY A 43 0.14 -6.14 -7.29
C GLY A 43 -0.06 -5.02 -6.28
N CYS A 44 0.71 -5.05 -5.18
CA CYS A 44 0.54 -4.14 -4.06
C CYS A 44 1.63 -3.09 -3.93
N PHE A 45 2.61 -3.10 -4.84
CA PHE A 45 3.74 -2.18 -4.91
C PHE A 45 4.70 -2.20 -3.73
N ARG A 46 4.51 -3.11 -2.75
CA ARG A 46 5.40 -3.24 -1.58
C ARG A 46 6.72 -3.92 -1.94
N THR A 47 7.80 -3.54 -1.28
CA THR A 47 9.07 -4.27 -1.28
C THR A 47 8.94 -5.56 -0.44
N ILE A 48 9.93 -6.45 -0.55
CA ILE A 48 10.01 -7.65 0.30
C ILE A 48 10.08 -7.26 1.79
N ASP A 49 10.85 -6.24 2.14
CA ASP A 49 11.02 -5.81 3.53
C ASP A 49 9.72 -5.25 4.12
N GLU A 50 8.98 -4.46 3.33
CA GLU A 50 7.65 -3.96 3.73
C GLU A 50 6.63 -5.08 3.89
N ILE A 51 6.69 -6.11 3.04
CA ILE A 51 5.83 -7.30 3.16
C ILE A 51 6.13 -8.03 4.48
N ARG A 52 7.40 -8.21 4.83
CA ARG A 52 7.83 -8.89 6.07
C ARG A 52 7.51 -8.08 7.32
N ALA A 53 7.67 -6.76 7.26
CA ALA A 53 7.46 -5.87 8.40
C ALA A 53 5.98 -5.64 8.72
N TRP A 54 5.08 -5.81 7.75
CA TRP A 54 3.68 -5.36 7.83
C TRP A 54 2.93 -5.75 9.10
N SER A 55 3.00 -7.03 9.51
CA SER A 55 2.28 -7.51 10.70
C SER A 55 2.77 -6.89 12.01
N LYS A 56 3.99 -6.36 12.02
CA LYS A 56 4.62 -5.69 13.17
C LYS A 56 4.53 -4.17 13.08
N SER A 57 4.10 -3.62 11.94
CA SER A 57 4.00 -2.18 11.75
C SER A 57 2.77 -1.60 12.44
N ASP A 58 2.98 -0.48 13.13
CA ASP A 58 1.92 0.36 13.67
C ASP A 58 1.19 1.18 12.59
N ALA A 59 0.12 1.87 12.96
CA ALA A 59 -0.68 2.66 12.02
C ALA A 59 0.15 3.73 11.29
N SER A 60 1.07 4.41 12.00
CA SER A 60 1.92 5.44 11.41
C SER A 60 2.87 4.85 10.37
N GLN A 61 3.53 3.74 10.67
CA GLN A 61 4.39 3.03 9.73
C GLN A 61 3.61 2.51 8.52
N ARG A 62 2.40 1.98 8.72
CA ARG A 62 1.55 1.52 7.61
C ARG A 62 1.17 2.66 6.66
N LEU A 63 0.91 3.86 7.19
CA LEU A 63 0.62 5.05 6.37
C LEU A 63 1.86 5.53 5.60
N VAL A 64 3.05 5.48 6.21
CA VAL A 64 4.32 5.74 5.52
C VAL A 64 4.51 4.77 4.36
N ILE A 65 4.27 3.47 4.59
CA ILE A 65 4.30 2.46 3.53
C ILE A 65 3.30 2.84 2.43
N TRP A 66 2.03 3.10 2.77
CA TRP A 66 0.99 3.47 1.79
C TRP A 66 1.39 4.64 0.89
N ASN A 67 1.97 5.71 1.45
CA ASN A 67 2.47 6.84 0.65
C ASN A 67 3.56 6.38 -0.34
N ALA A 68 4.54 5.61 0.12
CA ALA A 68 5.60 5.10 -0.74
C ALA A 68 5.07 4.17 -1.86
N LEU A 69 3.97 3.44 -1.64
CA LEU A 69 3.34 2.62 -2.68
C LEU A 69 2.70 3.47 -3.77
N LEU A 70 2.05 4.56 -3.37
CA LEU A 70 1.38 5.47 -4.29
C LEU A 70 2.40 6.23 -5.14
N GLU A 71 3.51 6.68 -4.53
CA GLU A 71 4.64 7.26 -5.25
C GLU A 71 5.21 6.28 -6.28
N ARG A 72 5.51 5.03 -5.88
CA ARG A 72 5.97 3.98 -6.80
C ARG A 72 4.98 3.68 -7.91
N ALA A 73 3.68 3.71 -7.62
CA ALA A 73 2.62 3.48 -8.60
C ALA A 73 2.38 4.69 -9.52
N GLY A 74 2.91 5.87 -9.20
CA GLY A 74 2.65 7.13 -9.89
C GLY A 74 1.22 7.64 -9.66
N ILE A 75 0.65 7.38 -8.48
CA ILE A 75 -0.71 7.79 -8.11
C ILE A 75 -0.61 8.99 -7.19
N THR A 76 -1.16 10.13 -7.63
CA THR A 76 -1.34 11.29 -6.77
C THR A 76 -2.71 11.19 -6.10
N VAL A 77 -2.72 11.04 -4.78
CA VAL A 77 -3.94 11.18 -3.98
C VAL A 77 -3.85 12.49 -3.21
N ALA A 78 -4.91 13.32 -3.32
CA ALA A 78 -5.10 14.40 -2.38
C ALA A 78 -5.46 13.76 -1.03
N VAL A 79 -4.57 13.83 -0.05
CA VAL A 79 -4.90 13.51 1.34
C VAL A 79 -5.84 14.62 1.82
N PRO A 80 -7.08 14.31 2.25
CA PRO A 80 -7.97 15.31 2.84
C PRO A 80 -7.45 15.83 4.18
#